data_AF-A0A535JNB8-F1
#
_entry.id   AF-A0A535JNB8-F1
#
_cell.length_a   1.000
_cell.length_b   1.000
_cell.length_c   1.000
_cell.angle_alpha   90.00
_cell.angle_beta   90.00
_cell.angle_gamma   90.00
#
_symmetry.space_group_name_H-M   'P 1'
#
loop_
_entity.id
_entity.type
_entity.pdbx_description
1 polymer ?
#
loop_
_entity_poly.entity_id
_entity_poly.type
_entity_poly.pdbx_seq_one_letter_code
_entity_poly.pdbx_strand_id
1 'polypeptide(L)'
;MLASGVAAGIIAGVAFGGDWRRLATLSLKLWPLLVVAVLLRLIGTIAVPNSPLVLYLASLLGVAFVAGANWRVPGAVLICVGTLLNLVVTTVNGGMPYDAIAVAAVSAPPPNDGLHVLMGSSSRLDFLSDVIPVGPIHSVFSLGDFLNALGGFLIPFMWLQPPAELVPAQSLRSPNFAYFWAAQLISRFGDPVTLIALTYVTYQATHSALMTALAVLIATIPNALFSFFGGAIADAKGHRRVMLIADVVRASVLAAVPLLLALDVPLAVVFAAVLLSGICASVFNPARVSIIPTLLDETLLARGNSVVYATDRAVEIAGGLAGGILVATIGSNAFFVDAATFALSAMLLSRVSVVERTRSLTLSLLWVEAREGVDLLRRSLVLWSNTLFSLAAQVSNPIINGLTPAFIIQRFANNDVGIGAVQYGVSEAAIAAGAVVGSALLPRYSSRLRKGVLLVGGFGATGILILLIAVSNSFAVTVGLFGLLGVANVSFYVPIVTILQEGTDPRHRASVFGARIALTNLSWLPIIFVGGALADAFGPAPLIAAAGAVTLVVAVIGSRIPSIRDVA
;
A
#
# COMPACT_ATOMS: atom_id res chain seq x y z
N MET A 1 -0.09 14.40 16.38
CA MET A 1 0.36 13.40 15.38
C MET A 1 1.86 13.13 15.37
N LEU A 2 2.75 14.14 15.33
CA LEU A 2 4.20 13.88 15.38
C LEU A 2 4.62 13.01 16.58
N ALA A 3 4.12 13.30 17.78
CA ALA A 3 4.42 12.54 18.99
C ALA A 3 3.90 11.09 18.95
N SER A 4 2.71 10.85 18.37
CA SER A 4 2.16 9.50 18.21
C SER A 4 2.98 8.70 17.19
N GLY A 5 3.44 9.34 16.12
CA GLY A 5 4.42 8.77 15.19
C GLY A 5 5.70 8.33 15.90
N VAL A 6 6.31 9.22 16.70
CA VAL A 6 7.51 8.92 17.50
C VAL A 6 7.27 7.74 18.44
N ALA A 7 6.17 7.75 19.19
CA ALA A 7 5.84 6.66 20.11
C ALA A 7 5.67 5.32 19.37
N ALA A 8 4.93 5.30 18.25
CA ALA A 8 4.75 4.12 17.43
C ALA A 8 6.09 3.61 16.86
N GLY A 9 6.97 4.51 16.44
CA GLY A 9 8.29 4.17 15.93
C GLY A 9 9.20 3.56 17.01
N ILE A 10 9.06 4.02 18.26
CA ILE A 10 9.76 3.42 19.40
C ILE A 10 9.25 2.00 19.66
N ILE A 11 7.92 1.84 19.76
CA ILE A 11 7.29 0.54 20.03
C ILE A 11 7.67 -0.47 18.94
N ALA A 12 7.52 -0.09 17.68
CA ALA A 12 7.90 -0.91 16.55
C ALA A 12 9.40 -1.23 16.58
N GLY A 13 10.26 -0.23 16.78
CA GLY A 13 11.70 -0.44 16.78
C GLY A 13 12.15 -1.46 17.82
N VAL A 14 11.56 -1.44 19.02
CA VAL A 14 11.81 -2.44 20.07
C VAL A 14 11.23 -3.81 19.68
N ALA A 15 10.00 -3.86 19.15
CA ALA A 15 9.37 -5.11 18.71
C ALA A 15 10.18 -5.83 17.61
N PHE A 16 10.90 -5.08 16.76
CA PHE A 16 11.80 -5.59 15.74
C PHE A 16 13.25 -5.80 16.23
N GLY A 17 13.45 -5.96 17.54
CA GLY A 17 14.75 -6.29 18.14
C GLY A 17 15.74 -5.12 18.18
N GLY A 18 15.24 -3.89 18.21
CA GLY A 18 16.02 -2.68 18.46
C GLY A 18 16.28 -2.45 19.95
N ASP A 19 17.34 -1.69 20.26
CA ASP A 19 17.74 -1.36 21.63
C ASP A 19 17.43 0.11 21.94
N TRP A 20 16.55 0.33 22.93
CA TRP A 20 16.11 1.66 23.38
C TRP A 20 17.25 2.56 23.83
N ARG A 21 18.34 1.99 24.36
CA ARG A 21 19.53 2.75 24.80
C ARG A 21 20.17 3.50 23.65
N ARG A 22 19.96 3.04 22.41
CA ARG A 22 20.53 3.68 21.21
C ARG A 22 19.88 4.99 20.85
N LEU A 23 18.66 5.29 21.34
CA LEU A 23 18.07 6.62 21.15
C LEU A 23 18.95 7.72 21.78
N ALA A 24 19.72 7.41 22.82
CA ALA A 24 20.68 8.36 23.41
C ALA A 24 21.82 8.76 22.46
N THR A 25 22.03 8.00 21.38
CA THR A 25 23.03 8.30 20.34
C THR A 25 22.48 9.19 19.21
N LEU A 26 21.19 9.52 19.24
CA LEU A 26 20.58 10.43 18.27
C LEU A 26 21.03 11.85 18.54
N SER A 27 21.87 12.38 17.65
CA SER A 27 22.27 13.79 17.66
C SER A 27 21.56 14.54 16.53
N LEU A 28 20.68 15.46 16.90
CA LEU A 28 20.03 16.37 15.96
C LEU A 28 20.72 17.74 16.00
N LYS A 29 21.10 18.26 14.83
CA LYS A 29 21.53 19.65 14.70
C LYS A 29 20.39 20.56 15.12
N LEU A 30 20.69 21.63 15.85
CA LEU A 30 19.71 22.63 16.28
C LEU A 30 18.56 22.07 17.13
N TRP A 31 18.75 20.95 17.83
CA TRP A 31 17.71 20.37 18.70
C TRP A 31 17.14 21.34 19.77
N PRO A 32 17.87 22.36 20.30
CA PRO A 32 17.26 23.32 21.21
C PRO A 32 16.13 24.12 20.56
N LEU A 33 16.19 24.37 19.25
CA LEU A 33 15.12 25.04 18.51
C LEU A 33 13.86 24.18 18.44
N LEU A 34 13.99 22.85 18.45
CA LEU A 34 12.85 21.94 18.54
C LEU A 34 12.13 22.07 19.89
N VAL A 35 12.88 22.24 20.98
CA VAL A 35 12.32 22.49 22.31
C VAL A 35 11.58 23.83 22.32
N VAL A 36 12.19 24.88 21.77
CA VAL A 36 11.55 26.19 21.62
C VAL A 36 10.25 26.07 20.80
N ALA A 37 10.27 25.35 19.68
CA ALA A 37 9.09 25.15 18.85
C ALA A 37 7.95 24.44 19.60
N VAL A 38 8.26 23.40 20.41
CA VAL A 38 7.28 22.71 21.25
C VAL A 38 6.74 23.63 22.34
N LEU A 39 7.60 24.42 23.00
CA LEU A 39 7.19 25.38 24.01
C LEU A 39 6.30 26.47 23.43
N LEU A 40 6.62 27.01 22.25
CA LEU A 40 5.78 28.00 21.56
C LEU A 40 4.37 27.45 21.31
N ARG A 41 4.26 26.19 20.88
CA ARG A 41 2.97 25.52 20.69
C ARG A 41 2.21 25.38 22.00
N LEU A 42 2.88 24.95 23.06
CA LEU A 42 2.27 24.76 24.39
C LEU A 42 1.79 26.09 25.01
N ILE A 43 2.60 27.15 24.88
CA ILE A 43 2.26 28.52 25.31
C ILE A 43 1.06 29.05 24.54
N GLY A 44 1.03 28.85 23.22
CA GLY A 44 -0.12 29.25 22.39
C GLY A 44 -1.42 28.56 22.79
N THR A 45 -1.36 27.29 23.19
CA THR A 45 -2.54 26.52 23.61
C THR A 45 -3.02 26.84 25.03
N ILE A 46 -2.11 27.18 25.95
CA ILE A 46 -2.45 27.28 27.40
C ILE A 46 -2.52 28.75 27.86
N ALA A 47 -1.60 29.60 27.39
CA ALA A 47 -1.35 30.90 28.01
C ALA A 47 -1.85 32.09 27.19
N VAL A 48 -1.99 31.95 25.86
CA VAL A 48 -2.40 33.07 24.98
C VAL A 48 -3.47 32.63 23.97
N PRO A 49 -4.72 32.39 24.41
CA PRO A 49 -5.80 31.86 23.55
C PRO A 49 -6.19 32.76 22.37
N ASN A 50 -5.84 34.05 22.42
CA ASN A 50 -6.17 35.04 21.39
C ASN A 50 -5.04 35.30 20.38
N SER A 51 -3.86 34.70 20.57
CA SER A 51 -2.71 34.81 19.65
C SER A 51 -2.17 33.45 19.15
N PRO A 52 -2.97 32.36 19.02
CA PRO A 52 -2.45 31.01 18.79
C PRO A 52 -1.80 30.89 17.42
N LEU A 53 -2.25 31.65 16.42
CA LEU A 53 -1.79 31.55 15.03
C LEU A 53 -0.30 31.87 14.88
N VAL A 54 0.17 33.01 15.40
CA VAL A 54 1.57 33.44 15.22
C VAL A 54 2.53 32.48 15.92
N LEU A 55 2.19 32.06 17.14
CA LEU A 55 2.98 31.09 17.90
C LEU A 55 2.98 29.71 17.24
N TYR A 56 1.85 29.31 16.65
CA TYR A 56 1.74 28.07 15.89
C TYR A 56 2.57 28.10 14.61
N LEU A 57 2.49 29.17 13.82
CA LEU A 57 3.31 29.34 12.61
C LEU A 57 4.80 29.38 12.94
N ALA A 58 5.20 30.05 14.02
CA ALA A 58 6.59 30.06 14.49
C ALA A 58 7.04 28.66 14.94
N SER A 59 6.17 27.89 15.59
CA SER A 59 6.43 26.49 15.95
C SER A 59 6.65 25.61 14.72
N LEU A 60 5.76 25.69 13.72
CA LEU A 60 5.90 24.96 12.46
C LEU A 60 7.19 25.33 11.73
N LEU A 61 7.52 26.63 11.63
CA LEU A 61 8.79 27.08 11.05
C LEU A 61 10.01 26.49 11.78
N GLY A 62 9.98 26.50 13.12
CA GLY A 62 11.05 25.91 13.94
C GLY A 62 11.23 24.42 13.68
N VAL A 63 10.14 23.65 13.67
CA VAL A 63 10.16 22.21 13.37
C VAL A 63 10.68 21.95 11.95
N ALA A 64 10.19 22.69 10.95
CA ALA A 64 10.62 22.55 9.56
C ALA A 64 12.11 22.89 9.39
N PHE A 65 12.60 23.93 10.08
CA PHE A 65 14.01 24.32 10.03
C PHE A 65 14.94 23.27 10.65
N VAL A 66 14.58 22.74 11.83
CA VAL A 66 15.34 21.63 12.46
C VAL A 66 15.33 20.40 11.57
N ALA A 67 14.16 20.03 11.04
CA ALA A 67 14.02 18.88 10.15
C ALA A 67 14.85 19.05 8.87
N GLY A 68 14.82 20.24 8.25
CA GLY A 68 15.63 20.61 7.10
C GLY A 68 17.14 20.60 7.39
N ALA A 69 17.58 21.13 8.53
CA ALA A 69 18.98 21.09 8.96
C ALA A 69 19.49 19.65 9.17
N ASN A 70 18.57 18.73 9.47
CA ASN A 70 18.81 17.31 9.66
C ASN A 70 18.32 16.46 8.48
N TRP A 71 18.25 16.98 7.25
CA TRP A 71 17.75 16.25 6.07
C TRP A 71 18.42 14.90 5.76
N ARG A 72 19.58 14.61 6.37
CA ARG A 72 20.27 13.31 6.28
C ARG A 72 19.76 12.28 7.30
N VAL A 73 19.05 12.72 8.34
CA VAL A 73 18.38 11.86 9.30
C VAL A 73 17.13 11.28 8.63
N PRO A 74 16.96 9.95 8.59
CA PRO A 74 15.80 9.34 7.95
C PRO A 74 14.51 9.76 8.65
N GLY A 75 13.50 10.18 7.88
CA GLY A 75 12.26 10.76 8.40
C GLY A 75 12.28 12.28 8.57
N ALA A 76 13.44 12.92 8.64
CA ALA A 76 13.51 14.38 8.78
C ALA A 76 13.00 15.11 7.54
N VAL A 77 13.24 14.59 6.33
CA VAL A 77 12.67 15.17 5.10
C VAL A 77 11.13 15.12 5.11
N LEU A 78 10.55 14.02 5.59
CA LEU A 78 9.09 13.88 5.72
C LEU A 78 8.50 14.88 6.70
N ILE A 79 9.15 15.04 7.87
CA ILE A 79 8.75 16.06 8.85
C ILE A 79 8.88 17.46 8.24
N CYS A 80 9.97 17.74 7.52
CA CYS A 80 10.16 19.04 6.88
C CYS A 80 9.05 19.34 5.87
N VAL A 81 8.77 18.42 4.94
CA VAL A 81 7.72 18.59 3.93
C VAL A 81 6.33 18.68 4.58
N GLY A 82 6.00 17.76 5.50
CA GLY A 82 4.70 17.76 6.17
C GLY A 82 4.45 19.04 6.97
N THR A 83 5.46 19.50 7.69
CA THR A 83 5.40 20.76 8.45
C THR A 83 5.30 21.98 7.54
N LEU A 84 5.98 21.99 6.38
CA LEU A 84 5.87 23.06 5.39
C LEU A 84 4.49 23.09 4.72
N LEU A 85 3.87 21.93 4.43
CA LEU A 85 2.51 21.88 3.90
C LEU A 85 1.51 22.47 4.90
N ASN A 86 1.57 22.05 6.17
CA ASN A 86 0.74 22.62 7.22
C ASN A 86 0.99 24.11 7.40
N LEU A 87 2.25 24.54 7.32
CA LEU A 87 2.62 25.95 7.40
C LEU A 87 1.91 26.74 6.30
N VAL A 88 2.06 26.33 5.04
CA VAL A 88 1.48 27.00 3.86
C VAL A 88 -0.04 27.06 3.94
N VAL A 89 -0.71 25.95 4.25
CA VAL A 89 -2.18 25.93 4.32
C VAL A 89 -2.69 26.85 5.42
N THR A 90 -1.99 26.87 6.57
CA THR A 90 -2.38 27.70 7.72
C THR A 90 -2.14 29.19 7.45
N THR A 91 -1.02 29.57 6.81
CA THR A 91 -0.77 30.99 6.48
C THR A 91 -1.74 31.53 5.46
N VAL A 92 -2.07 30.76 4.43
CA VAL A 92 -2.95 31.23 3.34
C VAL A 92 -4.38 31.46 3.83
N ASN A 93 -4.85 30.67 4.81
CA ASN A 93 -6.21 30.73 5.31
C ASN A 93 -6.37 31.52 6.63
N GLY A 94 -5.27 32.02 7.22
CA GLY A 94 -5.30 32.71 8.51
C GLY A 94 -5.65 31.79 9.70
N GLY A 95 -5.44 30.49 9.54
CA GLY A 95 -5.85 29.43 10.45
C GLY A 95 -5.86 28.09 9.72
N MET A 96 -5.94 26.98 10.46
CA MET A 96 -5.97 25.63 9.88
C MET A 96 -7.41 25.30 9.46
N PRO A 97 -7.74 25.21 8.16
CA PRO A 97 -9.10 24.89 7.77
C PRO A 97 -9.44 23.46 8.19
N TYR A 98 -10.67 23.22 8.63
CA TYR A 98 -11.17 21.87 8.90
C TYR A 98 -12.52 21.64 8.23
N ASP A 99 -12.71 20.43 7.72
CA ASP A 99 -13.97 20.02 7.11
C ASP A 99 -14.97 19.55 8.19
N ALA A 100 -16.13 20.21 8.25
CA ALA A 100 -17.20 19.86 9.18
C ALA A 100 -17.81 18.48 8.90
N ILE A 101 -17.82 18.06 7.63
CA ILE A 101 -18.30 16.73 7.22
C ILE A 101 -17.34 15.67 7.74
N ALA A 102 -16.04 15.87 7.53
CA ALA A 102 -14.99 15.03 8.11
C ALA A 102 -15.10 14.91 9.63
N VAL A 103 -15.28 16.02 10.35
CA VAL A 103 -15.42 16.03 11.82
C VAL A 103 -16.67 15.25 12.26
N ALA A 104 -17.80 15.48 11.58
CA ALA A 104 -19.04 14.77 11.86
C ALA A 104 -18.93 13.26 11.57
N ALA A 105 -18.22 12.88 10.50
CA ALA A 105 -18.03 11.48 10.10
C ALA A 105 -17.34 10.63 11.16
N VAL A 106 -16.53 11.24 12.03
CA VAL A 106 -15.86 10.55 13.15
C VAL A 106 -16.47 10.86 14.50
N SER A 107 -17.63 11.53 14.55
CA SER A 107 -18.26 11.96 15.81
C SER A 107 -17.30 12.75 16.71
N ALA A 108 -16.39 13.53 16.11
CA ALA A 108 -15.46 14.37 16.84
C ALA A 108 -16.13 15.69 17.23
N PRO A 109 -15.82 16.28 18.39
CA PRO A 109 -16.24 17.64 18.69
C PRO A 109 -15.51 18.62 17.73
N PRO A 110 -16.19 19.68 17.25
CA PRO A 110 -15.52 20.71 16.46
C PRO A 110 -14.38 21.34 17.26
N PRO A 111 -13.23 21.64 16.63
CA PRO A 111 -12.09 22.23 17.33
C PRO A 111 -12.48 23.61 17.89
N ASN A 112 -12.08 23.89 19.13
CA ASN A 112 -12.36 25.16 19.80
C ASN A 112 -11.07 25.75 20.40
N ASP A 113 -10.06 25.94 19.55
CA ASP A 113 -8.71 26.35 19.95
C ASP A 113 -8.24 27.67 19.33
N GLY A 114 -9.11 28.37 18.61
CA GLY A 114 -8.81 29.63 17.94
C GLY A 114 -7.80 29.52 16.78
N LEU A 115 -7.32 28.31 16.48
CA LEU A 115 -6.42 28.02 15.38
C LEU A 115 -7.18 27.45 14.18
N HIS A 116 -8.15 26.58 14.43
CA HIS A 116 -8.92 25.94 13.37
C HIS A 116 -10.05 26.84 12.88
N VAL A 117 -10.21 26.90 11.55
CA VAL A 117 -11.23 27.72 10.87
C VAL A 117 -12.14 26.79 10.09
N LEU A 118 -13.45 27.03 10.12
CA LEU A 118 -14.40 26.24 9.35
C LEU A 118 -14.10 26.39 7.85
N MET A 119 -13.98 25.27 7.14
CA MET A 119 -13.80 25.27 5.70
C MET A 119 -15.03 25.86 4.99
N GLY A 120 -14.82 26.76 4.03
CA GLY A 120 -15.87 27.44 3.29
C GLY A 120 -15.41 27.94 1.92
N SER A 121 -16.25 28.72 1.23
CA SER A 121 -15.98 29.16 -0.15
C SER A 121 -14.76 30.08 -0.32
N SER A 122 -14.25 30.66 0.77
CA SER A 122 -13.03 31.48 0.78
C SER A 122 -11.77 30.69 1.12
N SER A 123 -11.91 29.42 1.53
CA SER A 123 -10.80 28.55 1.83
C SER A 123 -9.99 28.24 0.57
N ARG A 124 -8.69 28.06 0.74
CA ARG A 124 -7.75 27.72 -0.33
C ARG A 124 -6.94 26.51 0.10
N LEU A 125 -6.58 25.66 -0.87
CA LEU A 125 -5.81 24.44 -0.65
C LEU A 125 -6.53 23.44 0.27
N ASP A 126 -7.84 23.28 0.06
CA ASP A 126 -8.73 22.45 0.90
C ASP A 126 -8.21 21.01 1.06
N PHE A 127 -7.59 20.45 0.02
CA PHE A 127 -6.98 19.12 0.06
C PHE A 127 -5.78 18.97 1.03
N LEU A 128 -5.15 20.07 1.44
CA LEU A 128 -4.07 20.09 2.44
C LEU A 128 -4.55 20.43 3.85
N SER A 129 -5.85 20.72 4.01
CA SER A 129 -6.47 21.10 5.27
C SER A 129 -6.78 19.87 6.13
N ASP A 130 -7.42 20.05 7.28
CA ASP A 130 -7.86 18.93 8.11
C ASP A 130 -9.11 18.30 7.48
N VAL A 131 -8.86 17.33 6.60
CA VAL A 131 -9.86 16.63 5.78
C VAL A 131 -9.77 15.12 5.90
N ILE A 132 -8.86 14.58 6.73
CA ILE A 132 -8.66 13.14 6.89
C ILE A 132 -9.26 12.64 8.23
N PRO A 133 -10.56 12.26 8.28
CA PRO A 133 -11.19 11.64 9.45
C PRO A 133 -10.54 10.33 9.89
N VAL A 134 -10.02 10.27 11.11
CA VAL A 134 -9.50 9.04 11.72
C VAL A 134 -10.42 8.59 12.85
N GLY A 135 -11.33 7.68 12.50
CA GLY A 135 -12.38 7.16 13.39
C GLY A 135 -11.89 6.65 14.75
N PRO A 136 -10.86 5.79 14.83
CA PRO A 136 -10.38 5.28 16.12
C PRO A 136 -9.88 6.35 17.11
N ILE A 137 -9.55 7.54 16.61
CA ILE A 137 -8.99 8.65 17.41
C ILE A 137 -10.02 9.79 17.53
N HIS A 138 -11.20 9.67 16.91
CA HIS A 138 -12.21 10.74 16.86
C HIS A 138 -11.59 12.10 16.53
N SER A 139 -10.76 12.13 15.47
CA SER A 139 -9.99 13.31 15.08
C SER A 139 -9.92 13.42 13.56
N VAL A 140 -9.69 14.62 13.05
CA VAL A 140 -9.44 14.88 11.63
C VAL A 140 -8.02 15.39 11.47
N PHE A 141 -7.30 14.92 10.46
CA PHE A 141 -5.91 15.29 10.21
C PHE A 141 -5.70 15.85 8.81
N SER A 142 -4.61 16.58 8.65
CA SER A 142 -4.10 17.00 7.36
C SER A 142 -3.11 16.02 6.75
N LEU A 143 -2.84 16.18 5.46
CA LEU A 143 -1.75 15.48 4.78
C LEU A 143 -0.39 15.78 5.44
N GLY A 144 -0.17 17.01 5.90
CA GLY A 144 1.06 17.39 6.60
C GLY A 144 1.21 16.69 7.95
N ASP A 145 0.12 16.52 8.69
CA ASP A 145 0.10 15.76 9.95
C ASP A 145 0.40 14.27 9.75
N PHE A 146 -0.08 13.69 8.65
CA PHE A 146 0.27 12.33 8.25
C PHE A 146 1.78 12.18 7.95
N LEU A 147 2.34 13.08 7.12
CA LEU A 147 3.78 13.08 6.81
C LEU A 147 4.64 13.31 8.06
N ASN A 148 4.20 14.18 8.96
CA ASN A 148 4.85 14.41 10.25
C ASN A 148 4.82 13.17 11.14
N ALA A 149 3.67 12.49 11.27
CA ALA A 149 3.57 11.24 12.02
C ALA A 149 4.48 10.16 11.43
N LEU A 150 4.52 10.05 10.12
CA LEU A 150 5.36 9.08 9.41
C LEU A 150 6.85 9.36 9.62
N GLY A 151 7.31 10.58 9.39
CA GLY A 151 8.70 10.97 9.67
C GLY A 151 9.07 10.82 11.14
N GLY A 152 8.14 11.15 12.05
CA GLY A 152 8.25 10.91 13.48
C GLY A 152 8.39 9.44 13.84
N PHE A 153 7.73 8.54 13.10
CA PHE A 153 7.89 7.09 13.24
C PHE A 153 9.26 6.59 12.75
N LEU A 154 9.72 7.05 11.58
CA LEU A 154 10.96 6.55 10.98
C LEU A 154 12.21 6.85 11.82
N ILE A 155 12.31 8.06 12.39
CA ILE A 155 13.49 8.51 13.16
C ILE A 155 13.83 7.53 14.30
N PRO A 156 12.96 7.32 15.31
CA PRO A 156 13.25 6.41 16.41
C PRO A 156 13.32 4.97 15.94
N PHE A 157 12.46 4.53 15.02
CA PHE A 157 12.47 3.16 14.51
C PHE A 157 13.86 2.78 13.97
N MET A 158 14.46 3.65 13.14
CA MET A 158 15.78 3.42 12.56
C MET A 158 16.91 3.56 13.57
N TRP A 159 16.81 4.49 14.52
CA TRP A 159 17.86 4.68 15.54
C TRP A 159 17.90 3.59 16.60
N LEU A 160 16.80 2.85 16.79
CA LEU A 160 16.76 1.66 17.64
C LEU A 160 17.50 0.46 17.02
N GLN A 161 17.63 0.42 15.69
CA GLN A 161 18.37 -0.64 14.98
C GLN A 161 19.89 -0.52 15.23
N PRO A 162 20.65 -1.64 15.23
CA PRO A 162 22.09 -1.62 15.45
C PRO A 162 22.83 -0.75 14.45
N PRO A 163 23.83 0.03 14.92
CA PRO A 163 24.75 0.70 14.02
C PRO A 163 25.51 -0.34 13.19
N ALA A 164 25.96 0.06 12.00
CA ALA A 164 26.95 -0.71 11.26
C ALA A 164 28.17 -0.91 12.15
N GLU A 165 28.61 -2.14 12.41
CA GLU A 165 29.94 -2.33 12.97
C GLU A 165 31.00 -1.97 11.92
N LEU A 166 32.16 -1.55 12.43
CA LEU A 166 33.36 -0.96 11.80
C LEU A 166 33.84 -1.57 10.47
N VAL A 167 33.03 -1.47 9.42
CA VAL A 167 33.45 -1.53 8.01
C VAL A 167 32.65 -0.42 7.29
N PRO A 168 33.23 0.35 6.36
CA PRO A 168 32.51 1.37 5.59
C PRO A 168 31.58 0.72 4.55
N ALA A 169 30.68 -0.16 4.99
CA ALA A 169 29.80 -0.98 4.18
C ALA A 169 28.33 -0.87 4.68
N GLN A 170 27.41 -1.29 3.82
CA GLN A 170 26.06 -0.74 3.72
C GLN A 170 25.12 -1.20 4.85
N SER A 171 24.91 -0.30 5.83
CA SER A 171 23.95 -0.46 6.93
C SER A 171 22.55 0.04 6.57
N LEU A 172 21.55 -0.41 7.36
CA LEU A 172 20.20 0.18 7.37
C LEU A 172 20.22 1.69 7.64
N ARG A 173 21.27 2.21 8.29
CA ARG A 173 21.45 3.66 8.53
C ARG A 173 22.12 4.39 7.36
N SER A 174 22.52 3.68 6.30
CA SER A 174 23.19 4.31 5.16
C SER A 174 22.25 5.32 4.47
N PRO A 175 22.76 6.48 4.02
CA PRO A 175 21.91 7.45 3.32
C PRO A 175 21.20 6.87 2.10
N ASN A 176 21.89 5.99 1.35
CA ASN A 176 21.31 5.33 0.18
C ASN A 176 20.12 4.43 0.54
N PHE A 177 20.26 3.57 1.55
CA PHE A 177 19.15 2.74 2.00
C PHE A 177 18.01 3.58 2.57
N ALA A 178 18.32 4.64 3.34
CA ALA A 178 17.32 5.54 3.89
C ALA A 178 16.52 6.28 2.80
N TYR A 179 17.17 6.84 1.78
CA TYR A 179 16.49 7.49 0.67
C TYR A 179 15.63 6.52 -0.12
N PHE A 180 16.16 5.33 -0.41
CA PHE A 180 15.44 4.28 -1.10
C PHE A 180 14.22 3.79 -0.31
N TRP A 181 14.39 3.50 0.98
CA TRP A 181 13.31 3.03 1.85
C TRP A 181 12.23 4.09 2.01
N ALA A 182 12.61 5.36 2.22
CA ALA A 182 11.66 6.47 2.26
C ALA A 182 10.92 6.66 0.92
N ALA A 183 11.62 6.53 -0.22
CA ALA A 183 11.01 6.63 -1.54
C ALA A 183 9.93 5.56 -1.73
N GLN A 184 10.27 4.29 -1.44
CA GLN A 184 9.30 3.20 -1.52
C GLN A 184 8.11 3.38 -0.59
N LEU A 185 8.39 3.80 0.64
CA LEU A 185 7.37 4.02 1.65
C LEU A 185 6.34 5.04 1.15
N ILE A 186 6.81 6.14 0.58
CA ILE A 186 5.94 7.21 0.06
C ILE A 186 5.20 6.72 -1.19
N SER A 187 5.92 6.10 -2.14
CA SER A 187 5.35 5.57 -3.40
C SER A 187 4.24 4.55 -3.13
N ARG A 188 4.43 3.63 -2.18
CA ARG A 188 3.45 2.60 -1.83
C ARG A 188 2.23 3.13 -1.06
N PHE A 189 2.34 4.30 -0.43
CA PHE A 189 1.22 4.91 0.28
C PHE A 189 0.12 5.35 -0.68
N GLY A 190 0.51 5.88 -1.85
CA GLY A 190 -0.44 6.39 -2.83
C GLY A 190 -1.08 5.31 -3.71
N ASP A 191 -0.45 4.13 -3.86
CA ASP A 191 -1.00 3.03 -4.66
C ASP A 191 -2.47 2.65 -4.30
N PRO A 192 -2.83 2.41 -3.00
CA PRO A 192 -4.21 2.19 -2.62
C PRO A 192 -5.12 3.40 -2.88
N VAL A 193 -4.59 4.63 -2.74
CA VAL A 193 -5.35 5.87 -3.00
C VAL A 193 -5.82 5.92 -4.46
N THR A 194 -4.92 5.62 -5.41
CA THR A 194 -5.27 5.56 -6.83
C THR A 194 -6.29 4.46 -7.14
N LEU A 195 -6.18 3.29 -6.52
CA LEU A 195 -7.15 2.21 -6.72
C LEU A 195 -8.55 2.62 -6.23
N ILE A 196 -8.63 3.21 -5.04
CA ILE A 196 -9.90 3.66 -4.45
C ILE A 196 -10.47 4.84 -5.25
N ALA A 197 -9.63 5.80 -5.66
CA ALA A 197 -10.06 6.93 -6.48
C ALA A 197 -10.58 6.48 -7.85
N LEU A 198 -9.91 5.52 -8.48
CA LEU A 198 -10.35 4.97 -9.77
C LEU A 198 -11.68 4.26 -9.66
N THR A 199 -11.86 3.41 -8.63
CA THR A 199 -13.12 2.69 -8.42
C THR A 199 -14.27 3.63 -8.09
N TYR A 200 -14.02 4.67 -7.29
CA TYR A 200 -14.98 5.74 -6.99
C TYR A 200 -15.41 6.50 -8.23
N VAL A 201 -14.48 7.08 -9.00
CA VAL A 201 -14.81 7.89 -10.19
C VAL A 201 -15.54 7.03 -11.21
N THR A 202 -15.13 5.77 -11.37
CA THR A 202 -15.77 4.83 -12.30
C THR A 202 -17.19 4.51 -11.88
N TYR A 203 -17.42 4.17 -10.61
CA TYR A 203 -18.76 3.84 -10.13
C TYR A 203 -19.67 5.07 -10.09
N GLN A 204 -19.13 6.24 -9.71
CA GLN A 204 -19.87 7.50 -9.74
C GLN A 204 -20.31 7.88 -11.15
N ALA A 205 -19.47 7.64 -12.17
CA ALA A 205 -19.79 7.98 -13.54
C ALA A 205 -20.72 6.96 -14.23
N THR A 206 -20.69 5.68 -13.82
CA THR A 206 -21.34 4.59 -14.57
C THR A 206 -22.40 3.82 -13.79
N HIS A 207 -22.35 3.84 -12.46
CA HIS A 207 -23.13 2.98 -11.56
C HIS A 207 -23.05 1.47 -11.91
N SER A 208 -22.01 1.06 -12.64
CA SER A 208 -21.83 -0.32 -13.14
C SER A 208 -20.74 -1.03 -12.34
N ALA A 209 -21.08 -2.21 -11.82
CA ALA A 209 -20.12 -3.10 -11.17
C ALA A 209 -19.11 -3.66 -12.19
N LEU A 210 -19.53 -3.89 -13.44
CA LEU A 210 -18.61 -4.28 -14.53
C LEU A 210 -17.54 -3.21 -14.76
N MET A 211 -17.93 -1.95 -14.93
CA MET A 211 -16.97 -0.88 -15.19
C MET A 211 -16.01 -0.71 -14.01
N THR A 212 -16.51 -0.78 -12.78
CA THR A 212 -15.66 -0.73 -11.57
C THR A 212 -14.70 -1.91 -11.48
N ALA A 213 -15.16 -3.13 -11.80
CA ALA A 213 -14.29 -4.31 -11.83
C ALA A 213 -13.23 -4.21 -12.93
N LEU A 214 -13.57 -3.66 -14.09
CA LEU A 214 -12.62 -3.35 -15.16
C LEU A 214 -11.60 -2.29 -14.73
N ALA A 215 -12.00 -1.28 -13.95
CA ALA A 215 -11.09 -0.31 -13.36
C ALA A 215 -10.05 -0.99 -12.45
N VAL A 216 -10.48 -1.87 -11.54
CA VAL A 216 -9.56 -2.67 -10.70
C VAL A 216 -8.64 -3.54 -11.56
N LEU A 217 -9.18 -4.18 -12.59
CA LEU A 217 -8.39 -4.96 -13.54
C LEU A 217 -7.33 -4.10 -14.22
N ILE A 218 -7.69 -2.95 -14.76
CA ILE A 218 -6.78 -2.04 -15.47
C ILE A 218 -5.64 -1.55 -14.56
N ALA A 219 -5.92 -1.31 -13.29
CA ALA A 219 -4.90 -0.93 -12.30
C ALA A 219 -3.93 -2.07 -11.94
N THR A 220 -4.36 -3.33 -12.00
CA THR A 220 -3.60 -4.48 -11.48
C THR A 220 -3.00 -5.38 -12.57
N ILE A 221 -3.67 -5.49 -13.72
CA ILE A 221 -3.27 -6.33 -14.87
C ILE A 221 -1.85 -6.07 -15.35
N PRO A 222 -1.33 -4.83 -15.42
CA PRO A 222 -0.03 -4.63 -16.03
C PRO A 222 1.07 -5.18 -15.13
N ASN A 223 0.94 -5.06 -13.80
CA ASN A 223 1.86 -5.71 -12.88
C ASN A 223 1.85 -7.23 -13.10
N ALA A 224 0.66 -7.77 -13.31
CA ALA A 224 0.42 -9.19 -13.53
C ALA A 224 1.09 -9.73 -14.82
N LEU A 225 1.05 -8.96 -15.92
CA LEU A 225 1.54 -9.37 -17.24
C LEU A 225 3.00 -8.98 -17.50
N PHE A 226 3.40 -7.81 -17.02
CA PHE A 226 4.66 -7.17 -17.38
C PHE A 226 5.72 -7.22 -16.27
N SER A 227 5.43 -7.74 -15.07
CA SER A 227 6.43 -7.83 -13.99
C SER A 227 7.64 -8.69 -14.35
N PHE A 228 7.42 -9.80 -15.07
CA PHE A 228 8.50 -10.66 -15.57
C PHE A 228 9.46 -9.87 -16.49
N PHE A 229 8.90 -9.12 -17.44
CA PHE A 229 9.67 -8.23 -18.32
C PHE A 229 10.29 -7.06 -17.55
N GLY A 230 9.60 -6.59 -16.51
CA GLY A 230 10.02 -5.47 -15.67
C GLY A 230 11.34 -5.70 -14.97
N GLY A 231 11.54 -6.90 -14.40
CA GLY A 231 12.80 -7.28 -13.77
C GLY A 231 13.97 -7.30 -14.76
N ALA A 232 13.74 -7.88 -15.94
CA ALA A 232 14.71 -7.87 -17.02
C ALA A 232 15.06 -6.42 -17.44
N ILE A 233 14.07 -5.57 -17.69
CA ILE A 233 14.32 -4.16 -18.04
C ILE A 233 15.16 -3.46 -16.97
N ALA A 234 14.88 -3.71 -15.69
CA ALA A 234 15.66 -3.19 -14.58
C ALA A 234 17.12 -3.68 -14.57
N ASP A 235 17.35 -4.97 -14.81
CA ASP A 235 18.70 -5.55 -14.93
C ASP A 235 19.50 -4.94 -16.10
N ALA A 236 18.84 -4.59 -17.21
CA ALA A 236 19.51 -4.02 -18.39
C ALA A 236 19.76 -2.51 -18.30
N LYS A 237 18.81 -1.76 -17.74
CA LYS A 237 18.84 -0.28 -17.75
C LYS A 237 19.27 0.33 -16.42
N GLY A 238 19.39 -0.50 -15.39
CA GLY A 238 19.72 -0.10 -14.05
C GLY A 238 18.46 0.10 -13.18
N HIS A 239 18.40 -0.59 -12.04
CA HIS A 239 17.26 -0.63 -11.13
C HIS A 239 16.79 0.76 -10.69
N ARG A 240 17.71 1.59 -10.18
CA ARG A 240 17.42 2.95 -9.72
C ARG A 240 16.89 3.81 -10.85
N ARG A 241 17.54 3.76 -12.03
CA ARG A 241 17.16 4.59 -13.18
C ARG A 241 15.74 4.26 -13.63
N VAL A 242 15.42 2.98 -13.70
CA VAL A 242 14.10 2.49 -14.09
C VAL A 242 13.05 2.88 -13.07
N MET A 243 13.34 2.73 -11.77
CA MET A 243 12.43 3.17 -10.70
C MET A 243 12.14 4.68 -10.77
N LEU A 244 13.18 5.50 -10.97
CA LEU A 244 13.04 6.95 -11.08
C LEU A 244 12.18 7.35 -12.29
N ILE A 245 12.44 6.77 -13.46
CA ILE A 245 11.64 7.05 -14.67
C ILE A 245 10.19 6.62 -14.46
N ALA A 246 9.97 5.44 -13.89
CA ALA A 246 8.63 4.94 -13.59
C ALA A 246 7.86 5.93 -12.70
N ASP A 247 8.44 6.38 -11.59
CA ASP A 247 7.76 7.33 -10.70
C ASP A 247 7.51 8.69 -11.35
N VAL A 248 8.43 9.21 -12.18
CA VAL A 248 8.21 10.47 -12.92
C VAL A 248 7.03 10.34 -13.89
N VAL A 249 6.94 9.23 -14.62
CA VAL A 249 5.82 8.97 -15.54
C VAL A 249 4.53 8.83 -14.75
N ARG A 250 4.51 8.04 -13.67
CA ARG A 250 3.33 7.84 -12.80
C ARG A 250 2.83 9.16 -12.21
N ALA A 251 3.74 9.99 -11.70
CA ALA A 251 3.41 11.32 -11.20
C ALA A 251 2.74 12.18 -12.28
N SER A 252 3.30 12.20 -13.48
CA SER A 252 2.80 13.02 -14.58
C SER A 252 1.42 12.57 -15.05
N VAL A 253 1.23 11.26 -15.27
CA VAL A 253 -0.03 10.72 -15.81
C VAL A 253 -1.16 10.80 -14.79
N LEU A 254 -0.88 10.57 -13.50
CA LEU A 254 -1.91 10.67 -12.46
C LEU A 254 -2.24 12.11 -12.10
N ALA A 255 -1.28 13.05 -12.16
CA ALA A 255 -1.58 14.47 -12.02
C ALA A 255 -2.49 14.99 -13.15
N ALA A 256 -2.43 14.37 -14.33
CA ALA A 256 -3.32 14.72 -15.44
C ALA A 256 -4.76 14.24 -15.20
N VAL A 257 -4.99 13.16 -14.43
CA VAL A 257 -6.33 12.54 -14.31
C VAL A 257 -7.40 13.51 -13.79
N PRO A 258 -7.22 14.24 -12.67
CA PRO A 258 -8.24 15.19 -12.21
C PRO A 258 -8.50 16.32 -13.21
N LEU A 259 -7.46 16.77 -13.93
CA LEU A 259 -7.59 17.80 -14.96
C LEU A 259 -8.39 17.29 -16.17
N LEU A 260 -8.15 16.05 -16.59
CA LEU A 260 -8.88 15.40 -17.68
C LEU A 260 -10.36 15.21 -17.30
N LEU A 261 -10.63 14.81 -16.06
CA LEU A 261 -11.99 14.67 -15.55
C LEU A 261 -12.71 16.02 -15.47
N ALA A 262 -12.03 17.09 -15.06
CA ALA A 262 -12.59 18.45 -15.05
C ALA A 262 -12.88 19.02 -16.45
N LEU A 263 -12.31 18.42 -17.50
CA LEU A 263 -12.57 18.74 -18.90
C LEU A 263 -13.58 17.78 -19.55
N ASP A 264 -14.30 16.98 -18.75
CA ASP A 264 -15.28 15.99 -19.20
C ASP A 264 -14.73 14.97 -20.22
N VAL A 265 -13.43 14.66 -20.13
CA VAL A 265 -12.78 13.69 -21.01
C VAL A 265 -13.33 12.29 -20.73
N PRO A 266 -13.55 11.43 -21.76
CA PRO A 266 -14.09 10.09 -21.58
C PRO A 266 -13.28 9.25 -20.58
N LEU A 267 -13.99 8.45 -19.78
CA LEU A 267 -13.40 7.56 -18.76
C LEU A 267 -12.34 6.60 -19.36
N ALA A 268 -12.45 6.26 -20.65
CA ALA A 268 -11.45 5.48 -21.37
C ALA A 268 -10.04 6.10 -21.33
N VAL A 269 -9.93 7.44 -21.32
CA VAL A 269 -8.63 8.14 -21.23
C VAL A 269 -8.07 8.04 -19.81
N VAL A 270 -8.93 8.10 -18.78
CA VAL A 270 -8.54 7.86 -17.38
C VAL A 270 -8.03 6.44 -17.20
N PHE A 271 -8.73 5.46 -17.80
CA PHE A 271 -8.29 4.07 -17.83
C PHE A 271 -6.94 3.90 -18.51
N ALA A 272 -6.70 4.58 -19.65
CA ALA A 272 -5.40 4.56 -20.31
C ALA A 272 -4.29 5.16 -19.43
N ALA A 273 -4.55 6.25 -18.71
CA ALA A 273 -3.59 6.87 -17.80
C ALA A 273 -3.23 5.93 -16.62
N VAL A 274 -4.23 5.29 -16.00
CA VAL A 274 -3.98 4.33 -14.91
C VAL A 274 -3.33 3.04 -15.42
N LEU A 275 -3.69 2.57 -16.63
CA LEU A 275 -3.01 1.44 -17.27
C LEU A 275 -1.52 1.73 -17.45
N LEU A 276 -1.18 2.93 -17.94
CA LEU A 276 0.21 3.35 -18.10
C LEU A 276 0.93 3.45 -16.75
N SER A 277 0.26 3.95 -15.71
CA SER A 277 0.80 3.93 -14.34
C SER A 277 1.07 2.50 -13.85
N GLY A 278 0.15 1.56 -14.12
CA GLY A 278 0.32 0.15 -13.80
C GLY A 278 1.49 -0.50 -14.55
N ILE A 279 1.71 -0.15 -15.82
CA ILE A 279 2.89 -0.61 -16.59
C ILE A 279 4.18 -0.08 -15.94
N CYS A 280 4.21 1.18 -15.52
CA CYS A 280 5.36 1.70 -14.77
C CYS A 280 5.57 0.92 -13.46
N ALA A 281 4.49 0.59 -12.73
CA ALA A 281 4.54 -0.22 -11.51
C ALA A 281 5.06 -1.65 -11.77
N SER A 282 4.77 -2.24 -12.93
CA SER A 282 5.25 -3.58 -13.30
C SER A 282 6.76 -3.63 -13.43
N VAL A 283 7.40 -2.52 -13.80
CA VAL A 283 8.86 -2.41 -13.90
C VAL A 283 9.46 -1.95 -12.57
N PHE A 284 8.77 -1.07 -11.84
CA PHE A 284 9.21 -0.56 -10.54
C PHE A 284 9.33 -1.66 -9.48
N ASN A 285 8.30 -2.50 -9.33
CA ASN A 285 8.23 -3.50 -8.26
C ASN A 285 9.34 -4.56 -8.26
N PRO A 286 9.71 -5.19 -9.39
CA PRO A 286 10.87 -6.09 -9.41
C PRO A 286 12.18 -5.33 -9.19
N ALA A 287 12.34 -4.13 -9.78
CA ALA A 287 13.53 -3.32 -9.59
C ALA A 287 13.79 -2.97 -8.12
N ARG A 288 12.70 -2.65 -7.42
CA ARG A 288 12.64 -2.34 -5.99
C ARG A 288 13.14 -3.47 -5.11
N VAL A 289 12.91 -4.72 -5.46
CA VAL A 289 13.42 -5.87 -4.70
C VAL A 289 14.90 -6.11 -5.02
N SER A 290 15.26 -6.07 -6.31
CA SER A 290 16.61 -6.39 -6.79
C SER A 290 17.67 -5.36 -6.45
N ILE A 291 17.30 -4.12 -6.13
CA ILE A 291 18.27 -3.10 -5.70
C ILE A 291 18.69 -3.25 -4.23
N ILE A 292 17.93 -3.96 -3.39
CA ILE A 292 18.25 -4.11 -1.94
C ILE A 292 19.65 -4.71 -1.72
N PRO A 293 20.08 -5.79 -2.42
CA PRO A 293 21.43 -6.34 -2.29
C PRO A 293 22.55 -5.41 -2.75
N THR A 294 22.24 -4.34 -3.49
CA THR A 294 23.21 -3.30 -3.87
C THR A 294 23.28 -2.15 -2.86
N LEU A 295 22.39 -2.17 -1.87
CA LEU A 295 22.18 -1.12 -0.86
C LEU A 295 22.44 -1.59 0.56
N LEU A 296 22.62 -2.89 0.79
CA LEU A 296 22.90 -3.51 2.08
C LEU A 296 23.90 -4.65 1.95
N ASP A 297 24.71 -4.82 2.98
CA ASP A 297 25.60 -5.98 3.10
C ASP A 297 24.81 -7.28 3.30
N GLU A 298 25.40 -8.41 2.88
CA GLU A 298 24.76 -9.73 2.89
C GLU A 298 24.19 -10.11 4.27
N THR A 299 24.92 -9.80 5.34
CA THR A 299 24.52 -10.05 6.73
C THR A 299 23.27 -9.27 7.16
N LEU A 300 22.95 -8.17 6.47
CA LEU A 300 21.83 -7.29 6.77
C LEU A 300 20.64 -7.47 5.82
N LEU A 301 20.77 -8.27 4.75
CA LEU A 301 19.71 -8.45 3.76
C LEU A 301 18.42 -8.98 4.35
N ALA A 302 18.47 -9.99 5.21
CA ALA A 302 17.28 -10.54 5.84
C ALA A 302 16.55 -9.47 6.67
N ARG A 303 17.31 -8.66 7.42
CA ARG A 303 16.76 -7.57 8.23
C ARG A 303 16.20 -6.44 7.36
N GLY A 304 16.92 -6.03 6.31
CA GLY A 304 16.48 -5.00 5.37
C GLY A 304 15.21 -5.39 4.62
N ASN A 305 15.14 -6.61 4.10
CA ASN A 305 13.94 -7.14 3.46
C ASN A 305 12.77 -7.20 4.44
N SER A 306 13.00 -7.60 5.69
CA SER A 306 11.96 -7.62 6.73
C SER A 306 11.42 -6.22 7.03
N VAL A 307 12.29 -5.22 7.13
CA VAL A 307 11.89 -3.81 7.34
C VAL A 307 11.09 -3.28 6.16
N VAL A 308 11.56 -3.51 4.93
CA VAL A 308 10.85 -3.09 3.71
C VAL A 308 9.47 -3.74 3.66
N TYR A 309 9.38 -5.05 3.89
CA TYR A 309 8.11 -5.79 3.87
C TYR A 309 7.14 -5.32 4.96
N ALA A 310 7.60 -5.18 6.21
CA ALA A 310 6.76 -4.72 7.31
C ALA A 310 6.23 -3.30 7.04
N THR A 311 7.09 -2.44 6.49
CA THR A 311 6.73 -1.08 6.08
C THR A 311 5.69 -1.08 4.98
N ASP A 312 5.87 -1.90 3.94
CA ASP A 312 4.93 -2.03 2.81
C ASP A 312 3.52 -2.36 3.30
N ARG A 313 3.39 -3.27 4.27
CA ARG A 313 2.09 -3.64 4.87
C ARG A 313 1.49 -2.54 5.74
N ALA A 314 2.30 -1.87 6.56
CA ALA A 314 1.82 -0.75 7.37
C ALA A 314 1.32 0.40 6.48
N VAL A 315 2.05 0.68 5.41
CA VAL A 315 1.72 1.72 4.43
C VAL A 315 0.48 1.34 3.63
N GLU A 316 0.30 0.08 3.26
CA GLU A 316 -0.90 -0.39 2.56
C GLU A 316 -2.15 -0.22 3.43
N ILE A 317 -2.08 -0.57 4.72
CA ILE A 317 -3.16 -0.31 5.69
C ILE A 317 -3.46 1.19 5.77
N ALA A 318 -2.43 2.01 5.97
CA ALA A 318 -2.57 3.44 6.10
C ALA A 318 -3.11 4.11 4.82
N GLY A 319 -2.59 3.69 3.66
CA GLY A 319 -2.97 4.18 2.34
C GLY A 319 -4.39 3.77 1.95
N GLY A 320 -4.84 2.57 2.34
CA GLY A 320 -6.24 2.15 2.16
C GLY A 320 -7.21 3.01 2.96
N LEU A 321 -6.94 3.19 4.26
CA LEU A 321 -7.74 4.07 5.12
C LEU A 321 -7.75 5.51 4.60
N ALA A 322 -6.55 6.08 4.39
CA ALA A 322 -6.40 7.44 3.91
C ALA A 322 -7.03 7.61 2.52
N GLY A 323 -6.89 6.63 1.62
CA GLY A 323 -7.45 6.67 0.27
C GLY A 323 -8.97 6.72 0.27
N GLY A 324 -9.64 5.88 1.06
CA GLY A 324 -11.09 5.92 1.20
C GLY A 324 -11.60 7.28 1.70
N ILE A 325 -10.88 7.84 2.67
CA ILE A 325 -11.18 9.15 3.24
C ILE A 325 -10.94 10.29 2.25
N LEU A 326 -9.76 10.34 1.63
CA LEU A 326 -9.39 11.36 0.64
C LEU A 326 -10.40 11.36 -0.51
N VAL A 327 -10.77 10.19 -0.99
CA VAL A 327 -11.75 10.08 -2.08
C VAL A 327 -13.14 10.55 -1.64
N ALA A 328 -13.55 10.28 -0.40
CA ALA A 328 -14.83 10.76 0.11
C ALA A 328 -14.91 12.29 0.26
N THR A 329 -13.78 12.95 0.60
CA THR A 329 -13.75 14.40 0.85
C THR A 329 -13.36 15.23 -0.36
N ILE A 330 -12.36 14.79 -1.13
CA ILE A 330 -11.82 15.52 -2.29
C ILE A 330 -12.08 14.83 -3.63
N GLY A 331 -12.81 13.70 -3.65
CA GLY A 331 -13.23 13.03 -4.88
C GLY A 331 -12.06 12.59 -5.75
N SER A 332 -12.14 12.89 -7.05
CA SER A 332 -11.08 12.61 -8.02
C SER A 332 -9.76 13.33 -7.74
N ASN A 333 -9.75 14.42 -6.94
CA ASN A 333 -8.50 15.11 -6.60
C ASN A 333 -7.56 14.24 -5.75
N ALA A 334 -8.02 13.11 -5.21
CA ALA A 334 -7.17 12.12 -4.57
C ALA A 334 -6.04 11.61 -5.49
N PHE A 335 -6.21 11.63 -6.82
CA PHE A 335 -5.11 11.31 -7.75
C PHE A 335 -3.94 12.30 -7.67
N PHE A 336 -4.17 13.56 -7.30
CA PHE A 336 -3.07 14.51 -7.06
C PHE A 336 -2.21 14.11 -5.87
N VAL A 337 -2.81 13.48 -4.85
CA VAL A 337 -2.08 13.01 -3.67
C VAL A 337 -1.12 11.89 -4.09
N ASP A 338 -1.59 10.91 -4.86
CA ASP A 338 -0.72 9.84 -5.36
C ASP A 338 0.34 10.34 -6.37
N ALA A 339 -0.06 11.29 -7.23
CA ALA A 339 0.91 11.94 -8.12
C ALA A 339 2.04 12.64 -7.33
N ALA A 340 1.70 13.30 -6.23
CA ALA A 340 2.67 13.93 -5.34
C ALA A 340 3.55 12.89 -4.64
N THR A 341 3.01 11.72 -4.24
CA THR A 341 3.82 10.65 -3.64
C THR A 341 4.83 10.09 -4.62
N PHE A 342 4.47 9.89 -5.89
CA PHE A 342 5.43 9.47 -6.91
C PHE A 342 6.47 10.55 -7.20
N ALA A 343 6.09 11.83 -7.26
CA ALA A 343 7.05 12.92 -7.45
C ALA A 343 8.08 13.00 -6.31
N LEU A 344 7.62 12.87 -5.06
CA LEU A 344 8.49 12.82 -3.88
C LEU A 344 9.38 11.58 -3.88
N SER A 345 8.86 10.42 -4.28
CA SER A 345 9.63 9.19 -4.42
C SER A 345 10.74 9.34 -5.48
N ALA A 346 10.42 9.86 -6.66
CA ALA A 346 11.40 10.15 -7.70
C ALA A 346 12.50 11.11 -7.23
N MET A 347 12.13 12.16 -6.47
CA MET A 347 13.08 13.09 -5.87
C MET A 347 14.02 12.38 -4.89
N LEU A 348 13.52 11.49 -4.04
CA LEU A 348 14.35 10.72 -3.09
C LEU A 348 15.24 9.70 -3.79
N LEU A 349 14.71 8.98 -4.78
CA LEU A 349 15.49 8.05 -5.62
C LEU A 349 16.60 8.79 -6.37
N SER A 350 16.40 10.05 -6.76
CA SER A 350 17.45 10.87 -7.37
C SER A 350 18.69 11.04 -6.46
N ARG A 351 18.52 10.94 -5.13
CA ARG A 351 19.61 11.04 -4.14
C ARG A 351 20.30 9.71 -3.84
N VAL A 352 19.70 8.58 -4.23
CA VAL A 352 20.34 7.27 -4.12
C VAL A 352 21.51 7.20 -5.11
N SER A 353 22.68 6.74 -4.68
CA SER A 353 23.84 6.55 -5.55
C SER A 353 24.30 5.09 -5.49
N VAL A 354 24.16 4.37 -6.60
CA VAL A 354 24.50 2.93 -6.71
C VAL A 354 25.22 2.70 -8.03
N VAL A 355 26.25 1.86 -8.00
CA VAL A 355 26.91 1.34 -9.20
C VAL A 355 26.19 0.08 -9.65
N GLU A 356 25.49 0.15 -10.77
CA GLU A 356 24.68 -0.95 -11.27
C GLU A 356 25.43 -1.69 -12.39
N ARG A 357 25.54 -3.02 -12.25
CA ARG A 357 26.01 -3.87 -13.36
C ARG A 357 24.83 -4.09 -14.30
N THR A 358 24.94 -3.60 -15.53
CA THR A 358 23.92 -3.79 -16.56
C THR A 358 24.16 -5.10 -17.29
N ARG A 359 23.07 -5.84 -17.56
CA ARG A 359 23.09 -7.06 -18.39
C ARG A 359 22.52 -6.77 -19.79
N SER A 360 23.01 -7.44 -20.82
CA SER A 360 22.37 -7.40 -22.15
C SER A 360 21.11 -8.27 -22.16
N LEU A 361 20.05 -7.79 -22.82
CA LEU A 361 18.76 -8.47 -22.88
C LEU A 361 18.17 -8.50 -24.28
N THR A 362 17.51 -9.61 -24.61
CA THR A 362 16.79 -9.82 -25.87
C THR A 362 15.45 -10.48 -25.58
N LEU A 363 14.37 -10.02 -26.24
CA LEU A 363 13.01 -10.55 -26.06
C LEU A 363 12.92 -12.07 -26.34
N SER A 364 13.76 -12.59 -27.23
CA SER A 364 13.84 -14.03 -27.52
C SER A 364 14.22 -14.86 -26.30
N LEU A 365 15.13 -14.38 -25.44
CA LEU A 365 15.51 -15.08 -24.20
C LEU A 365 14.34 -15.20 -23.23
N LEU A 366 13.57 -14.11 -23.05
CA LEU A 366 12.43 -14.10 -22.13
C LEU A 366 11.33 -15.09 -22.54
N TRP A 367 11.05 -15.21 -23.84
CA TRP A 367 10.10 -16.20 -24.33
C TRP A 367 10.59 -17.65 -24.14
N VAL A 368 11.88 -17.89 -24.33
CA VAL A 368 12.49 -19.21 -24.09
C VAL A 368 12.40 -19.56 -22.60
N GLU A 369 12.77 -18.65 -21.71
CA GLU A 369 12.68 -18.83 -20.25
C GLU A 369 11.23 -19.09 -19.80
N ALA A 370 10.25 -18.35 -20.32
CA ALA A 370 8.84 -18.57 -19.99
C ALA A 370 8.35 -19.96 -20.44
N ARG A 371 8.71 -20.39 -21.66
CA ARG A 371 8.34 -21.71 -22.18
C ARG A 371 8.99 -22.84 -21.37
N GLU A 372 10.27 -22.69 -21.06
CA GLU A 372 11.02 -23.62 -20.21
C GLU A 372 10.35 -23.75 -18.83
N GLY A 373 9.94 -22.62 -18.23
CA GLY A 373 9.21 -22.62 -16.96
C GLY A 373 7.92 -23.44 -16.99
N VAL A 374 7.12 -23.31 -18.06
CA VAL A 374 5.89 -24.11 -18.24
C VAL A 374 6.21 -25.59 -18.42
N ASP A 375 7.23 -25.92 -19.21
CA ASP A 375 7.63 -27.31 -19.45
C ASP A 375 8.14 -27.97 -18.15
N LEU A 376 8.89 -27.24 -17.32
CA LEU A 376 9.35 -27.69 -16.02
C LEU A 376 8.19 -27.89 -15.02
N LEU A 377 7.22 -26.97 -14.99
CA LEU A 377 6.00 -27.14 -14.19
C LEU A 377 5.27 -28.45 -14.53
N ARG A 378 5.12 -28.74 -15.83
CA ARG A 378 4.41 -29.94 -16.32
C ARG A 378 5.14 -31.25 -16.05
N ARG A 379 6.47 -31.23 -15.97
CA ARG A 379 7.29 -32.42 -15.69
C ARG A 379 7.13 -32.92 -14.25
N SER A 380 6.79 -32.04 -13.31
CA SER A 380 6.53 -32.42 -11.92
C SER A 380 5.03 -32.51 -11.66
N LEU A 381 4.54 -33.71 -11.34
CA LEU A 381 3.13 -33.93 -11.00
C LEU A 381 2.68 -33.05 -9.83
N VAL A 382 3.55 -32.85 -8.83
CA VAL A 382 3.26 -32.01 -7.66
C VAL A 382 3.13 -30.53 -8.06
N LEU A 383 4.09 -30.00 -8.83
CA LEU A 383 4.06 -28.60 -9.26
C LEU A 383 2.88 -28.32 -10.20
N TRP A 384 2.60 -29.23 -11.13
CA TRP A 384 1.47 -29.11 -12.04
C TRP A 384 0.13 -29.20 -11.32
N SER A 385 -0.05 -30.21 -10.44
CA SER A 385 -1.28 -30.35 -9.63
C SER A 385 -1.50 -29.13 -8.74
N ASN A 386 -0.44 -28.64 -8.10
CA ASN A 386 -0.49 -27.44 -7.27
C ASN A 386 -0.85 -26.19 -8.10
N THR A 387 -0.29 -26.06 -9.30
CA THR A 387 -0.61 -24.94 -10.21
C THR A 387 -2.07 -24.97 -10.66
N LEU A 388 -2.55 -26.10 -11.16
CA LEU A 388 -3.95 -26.26 -11.60
C LEU A 388 -4.93 -26.06 -10.45
N PHE A 389 -4.63 -26.60 -9.28
CA PHE A 389 -5.43 -26.40 -8.08
C PHE A 389 -5.49 -24.92 -7.68
N SER A 390 -4.35 -24.22 -7.66
CA SER A 390 -4.32 -22.79 -7.37
C SER A 390 -5.07 -21.96 -8.41
N LEU A 391 -5.04 -22.34 -9.70
CA LEU A 391 -5.82 -21.66 -10.75
C LEU A 391 -7.31 -21.79 -10.47
N ALA A 392 -7.78 -23.01 -10.19
CA ALA A 392 -9.19 -23.28 -9.91
C ALA A 392 -9.66 -22.64 -8.58
N ALA A 393 -8.83 -22.70 -7.53
CA ALA A 393 -9.18 -22.19 -6.22
C ALA A 393 -9.11 -20.66 -6.13
N GLN A 394 -8.31 -20.00 -6.98
CA GLN A 394 -8.21 -18.54 -7.01
C GLN A 394 -9.22 -17.87 -7.94
N VAL A 395 -10.19 -18.60 -8.50
CA VAL A 395 -11.28 -18.00 -9.30
C VAL A 395 -12.03 -16.92 -8.52
N SER A 396 -12.10 -17.04 -7.19
CA SER A 396 -12.74 -16.03 -6.35
C SER A 396 -11.96 -14.73 -6.16
N ASN A 397 -10.65 -14.74 -6.37
CA ASN A 397 -9.77 -13.59 -6.13
C ASN A 397 -10.10 -12.39 -7.07
N PRO A 398 -10.16 -12.56 -8.41
CA PRO A 398 -10.59 -11.49 -9.31
C PRO A 398 -12.01 -10.99 -9.04
N ILE A 399 -12.93 -11.89 -8.65
CA ILE A 399 -14.34 -11.52 -8.37
C ILE A 399 -14.44 -10.69 -7.09
N ILE A 400 -13.79 -11.13 -6.00
CA ILE A 400 -13.73 -10.37 -4.76
C ILE A 400 -13.10 -9.00 -5.01
N ASN A 401 -11.89 -8.94 -5.57
CA ASN A 401 -11.18 -7.67 -5.71
C ASN A 401 -11.91 -6.71 -6.66
N GLY A 402 -12.50 -7.22 -7.74
CA GLY A 402 -13.22 -6.41 -8.71
C GLY A 402 -14.60 -5.93 -8.24
N LEU A 403 -15.34 -6.77 -7.50
CA LEU A 403 -16.73 -6.47 -7.12
C LEU A 403 -16.88 -5.90 -5.72
N THR A 404 -15.88 -6.01 -4.83
CA THR A 404 -15.97 -5.51 -3.45
C THR A 404 -16.32 -4.03 -3.36
N PRO A 405 -15.78 -3.10 -4.17
CA PRO A 405 -16.17 -1.69 -4.12
C PRO A 405 -17.68 -1.51 -4.37
N ALA A 406 -18.20 -2.08 -5.45
CA ALA A 406 -19.61 -2.01 -5.81
C ALA A 406 -20.50 -2.70 -4.76
N PHE A 407 -20.07 -3.86 -4.24
CA PHE A 407 -20.74 -4.57 -3.16
C PHE A 407 -20.89 -3.70 -1.92
N ILE A 408 -19.81 -3.06 -1.46
CA ILE A 408 -19.85 -2.21 -0.27
C ILE A 408 -20.76 -1.00 -0.49
N ILE A 409 -20.63 -0.32 -1.65
CA ILE A 409 -21.45 0.84 -1.99
C ILE A 409 -22.95 0.49 -1.95
N GLN A 410 -23.34 -0.62 -2.58
CA GLN A 410 -24.74 -1.05 -2.67
C GLN A 410 -25.28 -1.60 -1.34
N ARG A 411 -24.45 -2.33 -0.59
CA ARG A 411 -24.88 -3.09 0.59
C ARG A 411 -24.87 -2.28 1.89
N PHE A 412 -23.88 -1.42 2.07
CA PHE A 412 -23.58 -0.78 3.37
C PHE A 412 -23.56 0.74 3.31
N ALA A 413 -23.45 1.33 2.10
CA ALA A 413 -23.37 2.78 1.93
C ALA A 413 -24.66 3.41 1.38
N ASN A 414 -25.76 2.67 1.23
CA ASN A 414 -27.00 3.16 0.63
C ASN A 414 -26.80 3.80 -0.77
N ASN A 415 -25.85 3.28 -1.56
CA ASN A 415 -25.40 3.85 -2.84
C ASN A 415 -24.70 5.21 -2.77
N ASP A 416 -24.34 5.70 -1.57
CA ASP A 416 -23.43 6.82 -1.42
C ASP A 416 -22.00 6.38 -1.75
N VAL A 417 -21.46 6.91 -2.85
CA VAL A 417 -20.13 6.53 -3.36
C VAL A 417 -19.02 7.04 -2.44
N GLY A 418 -19.21 8.17 -1.76
CA GLY A 418 -18.23 8.73 -0.82
C GLY A 418 -18.13 7.87 0.43
N ILE A 419 -19.26 7.56 1.06
CA ILE A 419 -19.30 6.63 2.21
C ILE A 419 -18.76 5.26 1.81
N GLY A 420 -19.15 4.76 0.63
CA GLY A 420 -18.67 3.49 0.11
C GLY A 420 -17.15 3.45 -0.12
N ALA A 421 -16.54 4.56 -0.57
CA ALA A 421 -15.08 4.67 -0.69
C ALA A 421 -14.37 4.55 0.67
N VAL A 422 -14.88 5.21 1.71
CA VAL A 422 -14.36 5.06 3.09
C VAL A 422 -14.48 3.61 3.55
N GLN A 423 -15.67 3.02 3.41
CA GLN A 423 -15.93 1.65 3.84
C GLN A 423 -15.09 0.62 3.07
N TYR A 424 -14.82 0.85 1.78
CA TYR A 424 -13.92 0.03 0.97
C TYR A 424 -12.47 0.17 1.45
N GLY A 425 -11.99 1.40 1.70
CA GLY A 425 -10.66 1.64 2.27
C GLY A 425 -10.45 0.96 3.63
N VAL A 426 -11.47 0.97 4.50
CA VAL A 426 -11.47 0.22 5.78
C VAL A 426 -11.41 -1.29 5.56
N SER A 427 -12.11 -1.81 4.56
CA SER A 427 -12.12 -3.23 4.23
C SER A 427 -10.75 -3.71 3.73
N GLU A 428 -10.11 -2.96 2.82
CA GLU A 428 -8.74 -3.24 2.34
C GLU A 428 -7.72 -3.20 3.49
N ALA A 429 -7.83 -2.20 4.36
CA ALA A 429 -6.99 -2.08 5.55
C ALA A 429 -7.16 -3.27 6.51
N ALA A 430 -8.39 -3.78 6.66
CA ALA A 430 -8.67 -4.97 7.45
C ALA A 430 -8.00 -6.22 6.85
N ILE A 431 -8.07 -6.41 5.53
CA ILE A 431 -7.38 -7.53 4.84
C ILE A 431 -5.87 -7.45 5.11
N ALA A 432 -5.25 -6.28 4.93
CA ALA A 432 -3.83 -6.11 5.14
C ALA A 432 -3.42 -6.34 6.61
N ALA A 433 -4.21 -5.85 7.58
CA ALA A 433 -4.00 -6.14 9.01
C ALA A 433 -4.12 -7.63 9.32
N GLY A 434 -5.13 -8.29 8.75
CA GLY A 434 -5.31 -9.74 8.81
C GLY A 434 -4.11 -10.51 8.28
N ALA A 435 -3.56 -10.10 7.15
CA ALA A 435 -2.36 -10.73 6.57
C ALA A 435 -1.12 -10.57 7.46
N VAL A 436 -0.95 -9.42 8.13
CA VAL A 436 0.12 -9.24 9.12
C VAL A 436 -0.04 -10.22 10.28
N VAL A 437 -1.26 -10.31 10.85
CA VAL A 437 -1.56 -11.27 11.93
C VAL A 437 -1.35 -12.71 11.47
N GLY A 438 -1.85 -13.07 10.28
CA GLY A 438 -1.67 -14.40 9.70
C GLY A 438 -0.20 -14.77 9.52
N SER A 439 0.63 -13.83 9.08
CA SER A 439 2.08 -14.02 8.92
C SER A 439 2.79 -14.24 10.25
N ALA A 440 2.38 -13.54 11.31
CA ALA A 440 2.93 -13.71 12.65
C ALA A 440 2.51 -15.05 13.30
N LEU A 441 1.30 -15.52 12.99
CA LEU A 441 0.78 -16.78 13.53
C LEU A 441 1.30 -18.01 12.77
N LEU A 442 1.57 -17.89 11.46
CA LEU A 442 1.92 -19.00 10.58
C LEU A 442 3.05 -19.91 11.11
N PRO A 443 4.20 -19.40 11.59
CA PRO A 443 5.29 -20.24 12.09
C PRO A 443 4.91 -21.16 13.26
N ARG A 444 3.88 -20.80 14.04
CA ARG A 444 3.45 -21.56 15.22
C ARG A 444 2.78 -22.89 14.85
N TYR A 445 2.16 -22.97 13.68
CA TYR A 445 1.44 -24.15 13.24
C TYR A 445 1.98 -24.76 11.93
N SER A 446 2.72 -23.99 11.13
CA SER A 446 3.27 -24.48 9.86
C SER A 446 4.30 -25.60 10.02
N SER A 447 5.00 -25.66 11.15
CA SER A 447 5.95 -26.74 11.47
C SER A 447 5.29 -28.08 11.80
N ARG A 448 3.99 -28.08 12.10
CA ARG A 448 3.23 -29.26 12.53
C ARG A 448 2.31 -29.82 11.45
N LEU A 449 2.12 -29.09 10.36
CA LEU A 449 1.18 -29.42 9.30
C LEU A 449 1.92 -29.50 7.96
N ARG A 450 1.50 -30.44 7.11
CA ARG A 450 1.98 -30.53 5.72
C ARG A 450 1.59 -29.26 4.95
N LYS A 451 2.48 -28.76 4.09
CA LYS A 451 2.20 -27.58 3.25
C LYS A 451 0.93 -27.75 2.40
N GLY A 452 0.65 -28.97 1.92
CA GLY A 452 -0.59 -29.29 1.21
C GLY A 452 -1.87 -29.14 2.04
N VAL A 453 -1.81 -29.47 3.35
CA VAL A 453 -2.95 -29.30 4.28
C VAL A 453 -3.19 -27.82 4.57
N LEU A 454 -2.14 -27.04 4.77
CA LEU A 454 -2.24 -25.58 4.94
C LEU A 454 -2.85 -24.91 3.71
N LEU A 455 -2.39 -25.32 2.53
CA LEU A 455 -2.89 -24.84 1.25
C LEU A 455 -4.39 -25.10 1.08
N VAL A 456 -4.83 -26.35 1.25
CA VAL A 456 -6.24 -26.74 1.10
C VAL A 456 -7.11 -26.12 2.17
N GLY A 457 -6.66 -26.13 3.43
CA GLY A 457 -7.36 -25.51 4.55
C GLY A 457 -7.51 -24.00 4.38
N GLY A 458 -6.48 -23.32 3.89
CA GLY A 458 -6.49 -21.89 3.59
C GLY A 458 -7.54 -21.54 2.53
N PHE A 459 -7.56 -22.24 1.38
CA PHE A 459 -8.60 -22.02 0.37
C PHE A 459 -10.00 -22.39 0.86
N GLY A 460 -10.15 -23.45 1.65
CA GLY A 460 -11.43 -23.80 2.27
C GLY A 460 -11.96 -22.70 3.18
N ALA A 461 -11.09 -22.16 4.05
CA ALA A 461 -11.41 -21.01 4.90
C ALA A 461 -11.76 -19.77 4.07
N THR A 462 -10.99 -19.47 3.03
CA THR A 462 -11.27 -18.38 2.08
C THR A 462 -12.66 -18.52 1.45
N GLY A 463 -13.01 -19.70 0.94
CA GLY A 463 -14.33 -19.93 0.35
C GLY A 463 -15.49 -19.72 1.34
N ILE A 464 -15.34 -20.20 2.58
CA ILE A 464 -16.33 -19.99 3.65
C ILE A 464 -16.44 -18.50 4.01
N LEU A 465 -15.31 -17.81 4.20
CA LEU A 465 -15.30 -16.39 4.57
C LEU A 465 -15.93 -15.52 3.48
N ILE A 466 -15.67 -15.82 2.20
CA ILE A 466 -16.29 -15.13 1.06
C ILE A 466 -17.81 -15.32 1.05
N LEU A 467 -18.29 -16.54 1.31
CA LEU A 467 -19.73 -16.82 1.44
C LEU A 467 -20.35 -16.01 2.58
N LEU A 468 -19.69 -15.96 3.74
CA LEU A 468 -20.14 -15.18 4.90
C LEU A 468 -20.15 -13.67 4.61
N ILE A 469 -19.14 -13.16 3.89
CA ILE A 469 -19.09 -11.75 3.46
C ILE A 469 -20.29 -11.44 2.56
N ALA A 470 -20.58 -12.30 1.58
CA ALA A 470 -21.67 -12.08 0.63
C ALA A 470 -23.05 -11.98 1.29
N VAL A 471 -23.29 -12.76 2.35
CA VAL A 471 -24.59 -12.77 3.06
C VAL A 471 -24.65 -11.80 4.24
N SER A 472 -23.53 -11.19 4.64
CA SER A 472 -23.47 -10.29 5.79
C SER A 472 -24.37 -9.06 5.59
N ASN A 473 -25.06 -8.66 6.67
CA ASN A 473 -25.91 -7.46 6.73
C ASN A 473 -25.31 -6.35 7.62
N SER A 474 -24.22 -6.62 8.33
CA SER A 474 -23.57 -5.66 9.23
C SER A 474 -22.17 -5.34 8.73
N PHE A 475 -21.90 -4.06 8.46
CA PHE A 475 -20.59 -3.62 7.99
C PHE A 475 -19.48 -3.98 8.99
N ALA A 476 -19.73 -3.83 10.29
CA ALA A 476 -18.76 -4.19 11.34
C ALA A 476 -18.39 -5.69 11.30
N VAL A 477 -19.37 -6.56 11.07
CA VAL A 477 -19.13 -8.00 10.91
C VAL A 477 -18.34 -8.27 9.62
N THR A 478 -18.71 -7.61 8.52
CA THR A 478 -18.02 -7.73 7.23
C THR A 478 -16.55 -7.33 7.32
N VAL A 479 -16.22 -6.24 8.03
CA VAL A 479 -14.83 -5.82 8.30
C VAL A 479 -14.06 -6.90 9.07
N GLY A 480 -14.68 -7.50 10.10
CA GLY A 480 -14.09 -8.63 10.81
C GLY A 480 -13.81 -9.84 9.90
N LEU A 481 -14.73 -10.14 8.99
CA LEU A 481 -14.56 -11.22 8.00
C LEU A 481 -13.46 -10.91 6.98
N PHE A 482 -13.32 -9.66 6.53
CA PHE A 482 -12.19 -9.22 5.68
C PHE A 482 -10.84 -9.36 6.41
N GLY A 483 -10.79 -9.05 7.71
CA GLY A 483 -9.61 -9.33 8.53
C GLY A 483 -9.26 -10.81 8.58
N LEU A 484 -10.25 -11.69 8.79
CA LEU A 484 -10.05 -13.14 8.75
C LEU A 484 -9.66 -13.63 7.35
N LEU A 485 -10.18 -12.99 6.29
CA LEU A 485 -9.82 -13.30 4.91
C LEU A 485 -8.33 -13.03 4.66
N GLY A 486 -7.79 -11.93 5.21
CA GLY A 486 -6.35 -11.64 5.20
C GLY A 486 -5.50 -12.73 5.87
N VAL A 487 -5.95 -13.24 7.02
CA VAL A 487 -5.29 -14.37 7.71
C VAL A 487 -5.31 -15.62 6.84
N ALA A 488 -6.47 -15.99 6.28
CA ALA A 488 -6.63 -17.16 5.42
C ALA A 488 -5.78 -17.06 4.14
N ASN A 489 -5.62 -15.84 3.59
CA ASN A 489 -4.80 -15.59 2.41
C ASN A 489 -3.35 -16.01 2.63
N VAL A 490 -2.77 -15.64 3.77
CA VAL A 490 -1.40 -16.05 4.14
C VAL A 490 -1.28 -17.57 4.27
N SER A 491 -2.30 -18.23 4.82
CA SER A 491 -2.30 -19.69 5.04
C SER A 491 -2.22 -20.50 3.74
N PHE A 492 -2.73 -20.00 2.60
CA PHE A 492 -2.53 -20.67 1.31
C PHE A 492 -1.37 -20.07 0.50
N TYR A 493 -1.13 -18.76 0.56
CA TYR A 493 -0.14 -18.09 -0.27
C TYR A 493 1.30 -18.53 0.06
N VAL A 494 1.63 -18.66 1.35
CA VAL A 494 2.98 -19.08 1.76
C VAL A 494 3.27 -20.50 1.28
N PRO A 495 2.42 -21.53 1.53
CA PRO A 495 2.62 -22.86 0.95
C PRO A 495 2.74 -22.88 -0.58
N ILE A 496 1.94 -22.07 -1.32
CA ILE A 496 2.06 -21.95 -2.78
C ILE A 496 3.49 -21.62 -3.19
N VAL A 497 4.04 -20.57 -2.58
CA VAL A 497 5.38 -20.07 -2.88
C VAL A 497 6.44 -21.09 -2.45
N THR A 498 6.31 -21.65 -1.24
CA THR A 498 7.29 -22.60 -0.69
C THR A 498 7.35 -23.92 -1.48
N ILE A 499 6.20 -24.50 -1.84
CA ILE A 499 6.14 -25.73 -2.65
C ILE A 499 6.83 -25.51 -4.00
N LEU A 500 6.60 -24.35 -4.62
CA LEU A 500 7.24 -24.00 -5.88
C LEU A 500 8.75 -23.81 -5.73
N GLN A 501 9.19 -23.16 -4.65
CA GLN A 501 10.60 -22.89 -4.37
C GLN A 501 11.41 -24.16 -4.07
N GLU A 502 10.84 -25.09 -3.29
CA GLU A 502 11.47 -26.35 -2.92
C GLU A 502 11.42 -27.38 -4.04
N GLY A 503 10.31 -27.42 -4.81
CA GLY A 503 10.15 -28.34 -5.93
C GLY A 503 10.90 -27.94 -7.20
N THR A 504 11.57 -26.78 -7.21
CA THR A 504 12.28 -26.25 -8.39
C THR A 504 13.76 -26.07 -8.12
N ASP A 505 14.59 -26.58 -9.03
CA ASP A 505 16.04 -26.34 -9.04
C ASP A 505 16.34 -24.83 -8.99
N PRO A 506 17.23 -24.35 -8.11
CA PRO A 506 17.61 -22.94 -7.99
C PRO A 506 17.90 -22.24 -9.33
N ARG A 507 18.47 -22.93 -10.31
CA ARG A 507 18.81 -22.36 -11.64
C ARG A 507 17.59 -22.01 -12.48
N HIS A 508 16.46 -22.69 -12.28
CA HIS A 508 15.25 -22.51 -13.08
C HIS A 508 14.10 -21.84 -12.32
N ARG A 509 14.32 -21.42 -11.06
CA ARG A 509 13.27 -20.81 -10.20
C ARG A 509 12.62 -19.60 -10.85
N ALA A 510 13.41 -18.68 -11.42
CA ALA A 510 12.88 -17.48 -12.06
C ALA A 510 11.91 -17.81 -13.21
N SER A 511 12.31 -18.74 -14.08
CA SER A 511 11.51 -19.24 -15.20
C SER A 511 10.20 -19.89 -14.73
N VAL A 512 10.27 -20.79 -13.75
CA VAL A 512 9.10 -21.52 -13.22
C VAL A 512 8.13 -20.59 -12.48
N PHE A 513 8.65 -19.68 -11.65
CA PHE A 513 7.83 -18.68 -10.96
C PHE A 513 7.15 -17.72 -11.95
N GLY A 514 7.92 -17.19 -12.92
CA GLY A 514 7.40 -16.32 -13.96
C GLY A 514 6.28 -16.99 -14.77
N ALA A 515 6.50 -18.23 -15.21
CA ALA A 515 5.50 -19.02 -15.92
C ALA A 515 4.21 -19.23 -15.11
N ARG A 516 4.32 -19.60 -13.83
CA ARG A 516 3.16 -19.82 -12.97
C ARG A 516 2.38 -18.53 -12.71
N ILE A 517 3.07 -17.43 -12.42
CA ILE A 517 2.46 -16.12 -12.19
C ILE A 517 1.71 -15.68 -13.45
N ALA A 518 2.32 -15.80 -14.63
CA ALA A 518 1.68 -15.48 -15.90
C ALA A 518 0.41 -16.32 -16.15
N LEU A 519 0.46 -17.64 -15.93
CA LEU A 519 -0.71 -18.53 -16.05
C LEU A 519 -1.84 -18.09 -15.11
N THR A 520 -1.51 -17.74 -13.87
CA THR A 520 -2.49 -17.31 -12.86
C THR A 520 -3.15 -15.99 -13.26
N ASN A 521 -2.35 -15.00 -13.60
CA ASN A 521 -2.85 -13.67 -13.91
C ASN A 521 -3.65 -13.61 -15.22
N LEU A 522 -3.21 -14.35 -16.24
CA LEU A 522 -3.95 -14.46 -17.51
C LEU A 522 -5.32 -15.13 -17.31
N SER A 523 -5.42 -16.08 -16.36
CA SER A 523 -6.70 -16.74 -16.06
C SER A 523 -7.75 -15.78 -15.47
N TRP A 524 -7.33 -14.68 -14.84
CA TRP A 524 -8.23 -13.73 -14.20
C TRP A 524 -8.98 -12.83 -15.19
N LEU A 525 -8.42 -12.60 -16.39
CA LEU A 525 -8.99 -11.68 -17.39
C LEU A 525 -10.43 -12.03 -17.80
N PRO A 526 -10.72 -13.26 -18.28
CA PRO A 526 -12.08 -13.62 -18.63
C PRO A 526 -13.00 -13.64 -17.41
N ILE A 527 -12.47 -13.98 -16.22
CA ILE A 527 -13.26 -14.07 -14.98
C ILE A 527 -13.76 -12.69 -14.55
N ILE A 528 -12.92 -11.65 -14.61
CA ILE A 528 -13.33 -10.28 -14.25
C ILE A 528 -14.38 -9.76 -15.22
N PHE A 529 -14.18 -9.95 -16.52
CA PHE A 529 -15.14 -9.48 -17.53
C PHE A 529 -16.51 -10.17 -17.36
N VAL A 530 -16.53 -11.50 -17.28
CA VAL A 530 -17.78 -12.27 -17.13
C VAL A 530 -18.41 -12.00 -15.76
N GLY A 531 -17.62 -11.98 -14.68
CA GLY A 531 -18.09 -11.72 -13.33
C GLY A 531 -18.70 -10.34 -13.17
N GLY A 532 -18.08 -9.31 -13.76
CA GLY A 532 -18.61 -7.94 -13.79
C GLY A 532 -19.93 -7.83 -14.56
N ALA A 533 -19.99 -8.41 -15.75
CA ALA A 533 -21.20 -8.36 -16.57
C ALA A 533 -22.39 -9.08 -15.91
N LEU A 534 -22.12 -10.22 -15.25
CA LEU A 534 -23.13 -10.91 -14.45
C LEU A 534 -23.51 -10.14 -13.18
N ALA A 535 -22.57 -9.40 -12.57
CA ALA A 535 -22.86 -8.58 -11.39
C ALA A 535 -23.78 -7.39 -11.73
N ASP A 536 -23.70 -6.82 -12.92
CA ASP A 536 -24.67 -5.79 -13.35
C ASP A 536 -26.09 -6.35 -13.51
N ALA A 537 -26.22 -7.63 -13.89
CA ALA A 537 -27.52 -8.29 -14.08
C ALA A 537 -28.12 -8.85 -12.78
N PHE A 538 -27.29 -9.41 -11.90
CA PHE A 538 -27.74 -10.15 -10.71
C PHE A 538 -27.32 -9.52 -9.37
N GLY A 539 -26.56 -8.43 -9.42
CA GLY A 539 -25.92 -7.80 -8.27
C GLY A 539 -24.57 -8.44 -7.90
N PRO A 540 -23.69 -7.72 -7.18
CA PRO A 540 -22.36 -8.22 -6.83
C PRO A 540 -22.39 -9.31 -5.76
N ALA A 541 -23.33 -9.26 -4.81
CA ALA A 541 -23.37 -10.21 -3.68
C ALA A 541 -23.57 -11.69 -4.10
N PRO A 542 -24.52 -12.04 -4.99
CA PRO A 542 -24.66 -13.43 -5.45
C PRO A 542 -23.43 -13.94 -6.20
N LEU A 543 -22.75 -13.07 -6.96
CA LEU A 543 -21.52 -13.44 -7.69
C LEU A 543 -20.34 -13.67 -6.74
N ILE A 544 -20.20 -12.82 -5.72
CA ILE A 544 -19.22 -13.02 -4.64
C ILE A 544 -19.51 -14.35 -3.92
N ALA A 545 -20.79 -14.65 -3.59
CA ALA A 545 -21.18 -15.91 -2.97
C ALA A 545 -20.85 -17.12 -3.86
N ALA A 546 -21.18 -17.06 -5.16
CA ALA A 546 -20.88 -18.11 -6.11
C ALA A 546 -19.36 -18.38 -6.19
N ALA A 547 -18.56 -17.31 -6.18
CA ALA A 547 -17.11 -17.41 -6.17
C ALA A 547 -16.59 -18.13 -4.91
N GLY A 548 -17.12 -17.77 -3.73
CA GLY A 548 -16.80 -18.44 -2.47
C GLY A 548 -17.18 -19.92 -2.46
N ALA A 549 -18.35 -20.26 -3.00
CA ALA A 549 -18.80 -21.64 -3.15
C ALA A 549 -17.87 -22.45 -4.07
N VAL A 550 -17.49 -21.91 -5.23
CA VAL A 550 -16.55 -22.55 -6.17
C VAL A 550 -15.21 -22.80 -5.48
N THR A 551 -14.65 -21.79 -4.81
CA THR A 551 -13.38 -21.93 -4.08
C THR A 551 -13.46 -22.99 -2.99
N LEU A 552 -14.55 -23.04 -2.23
CA LEU A 552 -14.77 -24.07 -1.21
C LEU A 552 -14.87 -25.48 -1.81
N VAL A 553 -15.64 -25.63 -2.90
CA VAL A 553 -15.77 -26.92 -3.60
C VAL A 553 -14.43 -27.38 -4.15
N VAL A 554 -13.67 -26.49 -4.77
CA VAL A 554 -12.32 -26.81 -5.28
C VAL A 554 -11.41 -27.22 -4.12
N ALA A 555 -11.43 -26.53 -2.98
CA ALA A 555 -10.67 -26.91 -1.80
C ALA A 555 -11.05 -28.32 -1.29
N VAL A 556 -12.35 -28.63 -1.23
CA VAL A 556 -12.84 -29.97 -0.85
C VAL A 556 -12.33 -31.03 -1.83
N ILE A 557 -12.35 -30.77 -3.13
CA ILE A 557 -11.79 -31.68 -4.15
C ILE A 557 -10.28 -31.84 -3.94
N GLY A 558 -9.54 -30.75 -3.75
CA GLY A 558 -8.10 -30.75 -3.48
C GLY A 558 -7.71 -31.55 -2.25
N SER A 559 -8.56 -31.57 -1.21
CA SER A 559 -8.37 -32.39 0.00
C SER A 559 -8.35 -33.90 -0.28
N ARG A 560 -8.90 -34.33 -1.42
CA ARG A 560 -8.97 -35.74 -1.85
C ARG A 560 -7.86 -36.13 -2.81
N ILE A 561 -7.04 -35.18 -3.26
CA ILE A 561 -5.96 -35.40 -4.23
C ILE A 561 -4.62 -35.48 -3.48
N PRO A 562 -3.97 -36.65 -3.39
CA PRO A 562 -2.74 -36.82 -2.61
C PRO A 562 -1.59 -35.92 -3.08
N SER A 563 -1.45 -35.70 -4.40
CA SER A 563 -0.42 -34.81 -4.97
C SER A 563 -0.57 -33.34 -4.56
N ILE A 564 -1.72 -32.95 -3.99
CA ILE A 564 -2.00 -31.61 -3.47
C ILE A 564 -1.92 -31.63 -1.93
N ARG A 565 -2.63 -32.55 -1.27
CA ARG A 565 -2.76 -32.58 0.19
C ARG A 565 -1.50 -33.05 0.91
N ASP A 566 -0.80 -34.04 0.35
CA ASP A 566 0.28 -34.75 1.05
C ASP A 566 1.66 -34.15 0.82
N VAL A 567 1.73 -33.00 0.15
CA VAL A 567 2.97 -32.25 -0.04
C VAL A 567 3.49 -31.80 1.32
N ALA A 568 4.63 -32.37 1.72
CA ALA A 568 5.34 -32.05 2.96
C ALA A 568 5.69 -30.58 2.99
#